data_AF-A0A8B7DQT3-F1
#
_entry.id   AF-A0A8B7DQT3-F1
#
_cell.length_a   1.000
_cell.length_b   1.000
_cell.length_c   1.000
_cell.angle_alpha   90.00
_cell.angle_beta   90.00
_cell.angle_gamma   90.00
#
_symmetry.space_group_name_H-M   'P 1'
#
loop_
_entity.id
_entity.type
_entity.pdbx_description
1 polymer ?
#
loop_
_entity_poly.entity_id
_entity_poly.type
_entity_poly.pdbx_seq_one_letter_code
_entity_poly.pdbx_strand_id
1 'polypeptide(L)'
;MMDDERKEQIRAKIQSHVRAEEAAYRCVERLAVVECITKEEFRHILSIITLSHYQDITEERFVSKMCGYALCSNKISKVVKQKFHISTNSNKVYDMEERKRFCSLHCFKASKHLERQMQESPFCTTSTEKKITFIDEVVDSTPFVLDCEIKMMEMLKLTDDDKR
;
A
#
# COMPACT_ATOMS: atom_id res chain seq x y z
N MET A 1 -42.70 1.82 -18.69
CA MET A 1 -42.12 0.46 -18.84
C MET A 1 -40.61 0.50 -19.10
N MET A 2 -40.10 1.15 -20.17
CA MET A 2 -38.64 1.28 -20.41
C MET A 2 -37.89 2.04 -19.30
N ASP A 3 -38.53 3.05 -18.69
CA ASP A 3 -37.91 3.85 -17.63
C ASP A 3 -37.77 3.08 -16.30
N ASP A 4 -38.64 2.09 -16.05
CA ASP A 4 -38.62 1.31 -14.81
C ASP A 4 -37.50 0.25 -14.87
N GLU A 5 -37.28 -0.36 -16.03
CA GLU A 5 -36.16 -1.27 -16.25
C GLU A 5 -34.81 -0.54 -16.14
N ARG A 6 -34.69 0.65 -16.73
CA ARG A 6 -33.48 1.49 -16.60
C ARG A 6 -33.21 1.85 -15.13
N LYS A 7 -34.24 2.22 -14.37
CA LYS A 7 -34.10 2.51 -12.93
C LYS A 7 -33.63 1.29 -12.14
N GLU A 8 -34.14 0.11 -12.46
CA GLU A 8 -33.73 -1.13 -11.78
C GLU A 8 -32.27 -1.49 -12.09
N GLN A 9 -31.84 -1.36 -13.35
CA GLN A 9 -30.43 -1.56 -13.73
C GLN A 9 -29.49 -0.59 -13.00
N ILE A 10 -29.90 0.68 -12.84
CA ILE A 10 -29.12 1.68 -12.09
C ILE A 10 -29.05 1.28 -10.61
N ARG A 11 -30.18 0.89 -10.00
CA ARG A 11 -30.22 0.43 -8.61
C ARG A 11 -29.34 -0.79 -8.37
N ALA A 12 -29.41 -1.79 -9.25
CA ALA A 12 -28.59 -2.99 -9.16
C ALA A 12 -27.08 -2.67 -9.23
N LYS A 13 -26.68 -1.75 -10.13
CA LYS A 13 -25.29 -1.26 -10.21
C LYS A 13 -24.86 -0.54 -8.93
N ILE A 14 -25.69 0.36 -8.41
CA ILE A 14 -25.42 1.08 -7.16
C ILE A 14 -25.28 0.09 -6.00
N GLN A 15 -26.22 -0.86 -5.85
CA GLN A 15 -26.14 -1.88 -4.79
C GLN A 15 -24.90 -2.75 -4.92
N SER A 16 -24.52 -3.14 -6.14
CA SER A 16 -23.29 -3.88 -6.37
C SER A 16 -22.05 -3.09 -5.96
N HIS A 17 -22.00 -1.79 -6.29
CA HIS A 17 -20.91 -0.91 -5.89
C HIS A 17 -20.84 -0.76 -4.37
N VAL A 18 -21.97 -0.50 -3.71
CA VAL A 18 -22.05 -0.37 -2.25
C VAL A 18 -21.55 -1.64 -1.55
N ARG A 19 -21.97 -2.82 -2.01
CA ARG A 19 -21.50 -4.10 -1.45
C ARG A 19 -19.99 -4.31 -1.61
N ALA A 20 -19.43 -3.91 -2.76
CA ALA A 20 -18.00 -4.01 -3.01
C ALA A 20 -17.20 -3.07 -2.09
N GLU A 21 -17.66 -1.83 -1.93
CA GLU A 21 -17.07 -0.85 -1.02
C GLU A 21 -17.14 -1.32 0.44
N GLU A 22 -18.31 -1.79 0.90
CA GLU A 22 -18.46 -2.32 2.26
C GLU A 22 -17.51 -3.50 2.54
N ALA A 23 -17.30 -4.38 1.56
CA ALA A 23 -16.34 -5.48 1.67
C ALA A 23 -14.89 -4.96 1.76
N ALA A 24 -14.53 -3.93 0.99
CA ALA A 24 -13.22 -3.31 1.05
C ALA A 24 -12.97 -2.64 2.41
N TYR A 25 -13.92 -1.86 2.92
CA TYR A 25 -13.82 -1.23 4.24
C TYR A 25 -13.64 -2.25 5.38
N ARG A 26 -14.38 -3.36 5.35
CA ARG A 26 -14.20 -4.46 6.33
C ARG A 26 -12.78 -5.04 6.29
N CYS A 27 -12.14 -5.07 5.12
CA CYS A 27 -10.76 -5.51 5.00
C CYS A 27 -9.79 -4.49 5.63
N VAL A 28 -10.03 -3.18 5.45
CA VAL A 28 -9.24 -2.11 6.07
C VAL A 28 -9.30 -2.24 7.59
N GLU A 29 -10.50 -2.30 8.17
CA GLU A 29 -10.71 -2.43 9.62
C GLU A 29 -10.01 -3.68 10.18
N ARG A 30 -10.14 -4.81 9.48
CA ARG A 30 -9.50 -6.06 9.90
C ARG A 30 -7.98 -5.95 9.89
N LEU A 31 -7.40 -5.42 8.81
CA LEU A 31 -5.95 -5.32 8.66
C LEU A 31 -5.33 -4.23 9.52
N ALA A 32 -6.10 -3.25 9.99
CA ALA A 32 -5.66 -2.25 10.95
C ALA A 32 -5.29 -2.86 12.30
N VAL A 33 -5.97 -3.94 12.71
CA VAL A 33 -5.84 -4.54 14.06
C VAL A 33 -5.02 -5.83 14.06
N VAL A 34 -5.10 -6.63 12.99
CA VAL A 34 -4.42 -7.93 12.92
C VAL A 34 -2.90 -7.76 12.83
N GLU A 35 -2.15 -8.45 13.70
CA GLU A 35 -0.68 -8.33 13.73
C GLU A 35 -0.01 -8.88 12.46
N CYS A 36 -0.47 -10.03 11.94
CA CYS A 36 -0.01 -10.59 10.67
C CYS A 36 -1.10 -11.40 9.95
N ILE A 37 -1.00 -11.46 8.62
CA ILE A 37 -1.84 -12.30 7.77
C ILE A 37 -0.96 -13.18 6.87
N THR A 38 -1.55 -14.23 6.30
CA THR A 38 -0.84 -15.08 5.32
C THR A 38 -0.72 -14.40 3.96
N LYS A 39 0.27 -14.84 3.15
CA LYS A 39 0.48 -14.30 1.79
C LYS A 39 -0.75 -14.52 0.90
N GLU A 40 -1.41 -15.67 1.05
CA GLU A 40 -2.57 -16.09 0.28
C GLU A 40 -3.79 -15.24 0.61
N GLU A 41 -4.06 -15.02 1.89
CA GLU A 41 -5.11 -14.11 2.34
C GLU A 41 -4.85 -12.68 1.86
N PHE A 42 -3.59 -12.24 1.91
CA PHE A 42 -3.26 -10.90 1.47
C PHE A 42 -3.51 -10.72 -0.02
N ARG A 43 -3.13 -11.69 -0.87
CA ARG A 43 -3.46 -11.66 -2.31
C ARG A 43 -4.95 -11.57 -2.55
N HIS A 44 -5.75 -12.32 -1.80
CA HIS A 44 -7.20 -12.28 -1.93
C HIS A 44 -7.73 -10.87 -1.62
N ILE A 45 -7.28 -10.26 -0.53
CA ILE A 45 -7.67 -8.88 -0.17
C ILE A 45 -7.22 -7.87 -1.24
N LEU A 46 -5.98 -7.97 -1.70
CA LEU A 46 -5.43 -7.06 -2.70
C LEU A 46 -6.18 -7.16 -4.06
N SER A 47 -6.85 -8.30 -4.35
CA SER A 47 -7.68 -8.47 -5.55
C SER A 47 -9.00 -7.69 -5.50
N ILE A 48 -9.55 -7.48 -4.30
CA ILE A 48 -10.86 -6.85 -4.08
C ILE A 48 -10.77 -5.36 -3.76
N ILE A 49 -9.63 -4.89 -3.21
CA ILE A 49 -9.46 -3.49 -2.82
C ILE A 49 -8.88 -2.62 -3.94
N THR A 50 -9.04 -1.31 -3.78
CA THR A 50 -8.43 -0.28 -4.64
C THR A 50 -7.13 0.25 -4.01
N LEU A 51 -6.36 1.03 -4.76
CA LEU A 51 -5.17 1.70 -4.24
C LEU A 51 -5.46 2.58 -3.03
N SER A 52 -6.60 3.30 -3.02
CA SER A 52 -7.00 4.15 -1.89
C SER A 52 -7.16 3.33 -0.62
N HIS A 53 -7.92 2.25 -0.68
CA HIS A 53 -8.12 1.34 0.44
C HIS A 53 -6.79 0.74 0.96
N TYR A 54 -5.85 0.46 0.06
CA TYR A 54 -4.51 -0.01 0.46
C TYR A 54 -3.73 1.06 1.22
N GLN A 55 -3.77 2.31 0.75
CA GLN A 55 -3.15 3.43 1.45
C GLN A 55 -3.76 3.62 2.85
N ASP A 56 -5.09 3.52 2.97
CA ASP A 56 -5.78 3.57 4.26
C ASP A 56 -5.31 2.45 5.19
N ILE A 57 -5.14 1.21 4.69
CA ILE A 57 -4.57 0.10 5.49
C ILE A 57 -3.19 0.47 6.04
N THR A 58 -2.30 1.02 5.20
CA THR A 58 -0.95 1.39 5.66
C THR A 58 -0.98 2.49 6.72
N GLU A 59 -1.94 3.42 6.62
CA GLU A 59 -2.10 4.54 7.53
C GLU A 59 -2.71 4.10 8.87
N GLU A 60 -3.81 3.33 8.83
CA GLU A 60 -4.47 2.79 10.03
C GLU A 60 -3.54 1.86 10.83
N ARG A 61 -2.74 1.03 10.14
CA ARG A 61 -1.69 0.22 10.79
C ARG A 61 -0.64 1.10 11.47
N PHE A 62 -0.23 2.20 10.83
CA PHE A 62 0.74 3.13 11.40
C PHE A 62 0.18 3.90 12.61
N VAL A 63 -1.10 4.32 12.55
CA VAL A 63 -1.83 4.89 13.70
C VAL A 63 -1.81 3.90 14.88
N SER A 64 -2.03 2.63 14.59
CA SER A 64 -1.95 1.50 15.54
C SER A 64 -0.53 1.09 15.94
N LYS A 65 0.50 1.87 15.55
CA LYS A 65 1.93 1.63 15.86
C LYS A 65 2.48 0.31 15.31
N MET A 66 1.91 -0.19 14.23
CA MET A 66 2.38 -1.37 13.50
C MET A 66 3.00 -0.97 12.17
N CYS A 67 3.86 -1.84 11.63
CA CYS A 67 4.36 -1.71 10.27
C CYS A 67 3.20 -1.70 9.28
N GLY A 68 3.17 -0.72 8.37
CA GLY A 68 2.17 -0.58 7.32
C GLY A 68 2.15 -1.74 6.33
N TYR A 69 3.21 -2.55 6.27
CA TYR A 69 3.19 -3.78 5.47
C TYR A 69 2.41 -4.88 6.20
N ALA A 70 1.29 -5.33 5.62
CA ALA A 70 0.34 -6.23 6.28
C ALA A 70 0.92 -7.63 6.65
N LEU A 71 1.96 -8.09 5.94
CA LEU A 71 2.66 -9.35 6.28
C LEU A 71 3.66 -9.20 7.43
N CYS A 72 3.93 -7.96 7.87
CA CYS A 72 4.91 -7.67 8.91
C CYS A 72 4.22 -7.41 10.25
N SER A 73 4.62 -8.16 11.27
CA SER A 73 4.16 -8.03 12.66
C SER A 73 5.01 -7.08 13.52
N ASN A 74 6.00 -6.40 12.93
CA ASN A 74 6.86 -5.48 13.66
C ASN A 74 6.11 -4.21 14.08
N LYS A 75 6.38 -3.73 15.29
CA LYS A 75 5.83 -2.49 15.85
C LYS A 75 6.79 -1.33 15.62
N ILE A 76 6.24 -0.14 15.37
CA ILE A 76 7.01 1.10 15.14
C ILE A 76 7.10 1.85 16.47
N SER A 77 8.24 1.70 17.15
CA SER A 77 8.44 2.26 18.49
C SER A 77 8.84 3.74 18.50
N LYS A 78 9.50 4.23 17.43
CA LYS A 78 10.01 5.60 17.34
C LYS A 78 9.45 6.30 16.12
N VAL A 79 8.42 7.12 16.31
CA VAL A 79 7.91 8.00 15.25
C VAL A 79 8.71 9.31 15.30
N VAL A 80 9.60 9.48 14.33
CA VAL A 80 10.34 10.74 14.14
C VAL A 80 9.34 11.85 13.78
N LYS A 81 9.37 12.98 14.48
CA LYS A 81 8.43 14.10 14.28
C LYS A 81 8.70 14.90 12.99
N GLN A 82 9.90 14.84 12.46
CA GLN A 82 10.33 15.62 11.29
C GLN A 82 9.64 15.17 10.00
N LYS A 83 8.84 16.03 9.37
CA LYS A 83 8.06 15.74 8.15
C LYS A 83 8.91 15.64 6.88
N PHE A 84 9.82 16.60 6.68
CA PHE A 84 10.65 16.67 5.48
C PHE A 84 12.11 16.46 5.81
N HIS A 85 12.82 15.79 4.90
CA HIS A 85 14.27 15.64 4.97
C HIS A 85 14.92 16.25 3.71
N ILE A 86 15.97 17.05 3.88
CA ILE A 86 16.68 17.70 2.77
C ILE A 86 18.02 16.99 2.56
N SER A 87 18.13 16.25 1.46
CA SER A 87 19.41 15.67 1.04
C SER A 87 20.19 16.72 0.26
N THR A 88 21.34 17.15 0.80
CA THR A 88 22.28 18.05 0.13
C THR A 88 23.09 17.34 -0.95
N ASN A 89 23.22 16.01 -0.89
CA ASN A 89 23.94 15.21 -1.88
C ASN A 89 23.17 15.10 -3.20
N SER A 90 21.84 15.02 -3.13
CA SER A 90 20.97 14.92 -4.31
C SER A 90 20.11 16.16 -4.55
N ASN A 91 20.27 17.20 -3.71
CA ASN A 91 19.46 18.43 -3.69
C ASN A 91 17.96 18.14 -3.78
N LYS A 92 17.50 17.14 -3.01
CA LYS A 92 16.10 16.68 -3.00
C LYS A 92 15.49 16.80 -1.61
N VAL A 93 14.24 17.23 -1.57
CA VAL A 93 13.40 17.22 -0.37
C VAL A 93 12.56 15.95 -0.41
N TYR A 94 12.77 15.09 0.59
CA TYR A 94 12.05 13.85 0.78
C TYR A 94 10.94 14.02 1.79
N ASP A 95 9.75 13.51 1.47
CA ASP A 95 8.69 13.35 2.46
C ASP A 95 8.94 12.08 3.27
N MET A 96 9.16 12.24 4.58
CA MET A 96 9.43 11.14 5.48
C MET A 96 8.14 10.50 6.01
N GLU A 97 6.97 11.08 5.76
CA GLU A 97 5.69 10.57 6.27
C GLU A 97 5.40 9.16 5.76
N GLU A 98 5.58 8.89 4.46
CA GLU A 98 5.38 7.55 3.91
C GLU A 98 6.40 6.55 4.47
N ARG A 99 7.67 6.95 4.58
CA ARG A 99 8.73 6.05 5.03
C ARG A 99 8.54 5.64 6.50
N LYS A 100 8.06 6.55 7.34
CA LYS A 100 7.82 6.28 8.77
C LYS A 100 6.78 5.20 9.01
N ARG A 101 5.92 4.92 8.04
CA ARG A 101 4.89 3.88 8.13
C ARG A 101 5.48 2.46 8.14
N PHE A 102 6.78 2.29 7.88
CA PHE A 102 7.40 0.96 7.75
C PHE A 102 8.58 0.76 8.69
N CYS A 103 8.73 -0.45 9.23
CA CYS A 103 9.80 -0.79 10.16
C CYS A 103 11.17 -0.94 9.48
N SER A 104 11.20 -1.27 8.19
CA SER A 104 12.44 -1.58 7.46
C SER A 104 12.34 -1.16 6.00
N LEU A 105 13.50 -1.13 5.34
CA LEU A 105 13.60 -0.87 3.92
C LEU A 105 12.80 -1.88 3.10
N HIS A 106 12.92 -3.17 3.45
CA HIS A 106 12.25 -4.26 2.75
C HIS A 106 10.73 -4.09 2.80
N CYS A 107 10.16 -3.79 3.97
CA CYS A 107 8.72 -3.55 4.10
C CYS A 107 8.25 -2.35 3.27
N PHE A 108 9.04 -1.26 3.22
CA PHE A 108 8.71 -0.11 2.38
C PHE A 108 8.75 -0.47 0.89
N LYS A 109 9.80 -1.17 0.43
CA LYS A 109 9.91 -1.63 -0.97
C LYS A 109 8.75 -2.57 -1.35
N ALA A 110 8.46 -3.54 -0.49
CA ALA A 110 7.39 -4.50 -0.69
C ALA A 110 6.04 -3.77 -0.82
N SER A 111 5.76 -2.79 0.04
CA SER A 111 4.54 -1.98 -0.04
C SER A 111 4.48 -1.15 -1.32
N LYS A 112 5.56 -0.44 -1.68
CA LYS A 112 5.59 0.39 -2.91
C LYS A 112 5.49 -0.46 -4.18
N HIS A 113 5.98 -1.69 -4.16
CA HIS A 113 5.80 -2.63 -5.25
C HIS A 113 4.32 -3.01 -5.44
N LEU A 114 3.56 -3.18 -4.36
CA LEU A 114 2.12 -3.46 -4.42
C LEU A 114 1.32 -2.23 -4.87
N GLU A 115 1.62 -1.04 -4.33
CA GLU A 115 0.95 0.22 -4.73
C GLU A 115 1.04 0.44 -6.25
N ARG A 116 2.19 0.14 -6.85
CA ARG A 116 2.39 0.27 -8.30
C ARG A 116 1.59 -0.73 -9.10
N GLN A 117 1.58 -2.00 -8.69
CA GLN A 117 0.73 -3.01 -9.34
C GLN A 117 -0.75 -2.61 -9.30
N MET A 118 -1.19 -1.90 -8.26
CA MET A 118 -2.53 -1.35 -8.15
C MET A 118 -2.76 -0.09 -8.99
N GLN A 119 -1.74 0.76 -9.16
CA GLN A 119 -1.82 1.99 -9.96
C GLN A 119 -1.72 1.71 -11.48
N GLU A 120 -0.88 0.77 -11.88
CA GLU A 120 -0.69 0.34 -13.28
C GLU A 120 -1.89 -0.44 -13.85
N SER A 121 -2.88 -0.73 -13.00
CA SER A 121 -4.19 -1.24 -13.43
C SER A 121 -5.24 -0.11 -13.39
N PRO A 122 -5.15 0.93 -14.24
CA PRO A 122 -6.26 1.85 -14.39
C PRO A 122 -7.36 1.09 -15.13
N PHE A 123 -8.49 0.88 -14.44
CA PHE A 123 -9.77 0.52 -15.06
C PHE A 123 -9.96 -0.96 -15.45
N CYS A 124 -10.42 -1.78 -14.50
CA CYS A 124 -10.99 -3.10 -14.79
C CYS A 124 -12.25 -2.98 -15.67
N THR A 125 -12.19 -3.38 -16.93
CA THR A 125 -13.38 -3.75 -17.73
C THR A 125 -13.26 -5.09 -18.44
N THR A 126 -12.18 -5.85 -18.24
CA THR A 126 -12.05 -7.18 -18.84
C THR A 126 -11.61 -8.20 -17.81
N SER A 127 -12.19 -9.40 -17.94
CA SER A 127 -12.24 -10.52 -16.98
C SER A 127 -10.90 -11.22 -16.72
N THR A 128 -9.79 -10.48 -16.67
CA THR A 128 -8.45 -11.02 -16.37
C THR A 128 -8.13 -10.84 -14.89
N GLU A 129 -7.94 -11.96 -14.19
CA GLU A 129 -7.54 -12.00 -12.78
C GLU A 129 -6.27 -11.15 -12.56
N LYS A 130 -6.32 -10.20 -11.61
CA LYS A 130 -5.13 -9.42 -11.22
C LYS A 130 -4.08 -10.37 -10.64
N LYS A 131 -3.02 -10.65 -11.41
CA LYS A 131 -1.90 -11.45 -10.92
C LYS A 131 -0.98 -10.59 -10.05
N ILE A 132 -1.27 -10.56 -8.76
CA ILE A 132 -0.48 -9.83 -7.77
C ILE A 132 0.75 -10.65 -7.42
N THR A 133 1.92 -10.01 -7.52
CA THR A 133 3.22 -10.61 -7.22
C THR A 133 3.85 -9.93 -6.02
N PHE A 134 4.46 -10.72 -5.13
CA PHE A 134 5.23 -10.19 -4.02
C PHE A 134 6.68 -10.00 -4.41
N ILE A 135 7.34 -9.02 -3.79
CA ILE A 135 8.74 -8.70 -4.10
C ILE A 135 9.69 -9.89 -3.92
N ASP A 136 9.37 -10.82 -2.99
CA ASP A 136 10.18 -12.02 -2.75
C ASP A 136 10.01 -13.11 -3.85
N GLU A 137 9.00 -12.98 -4.72
CA GLU A 137 8.70 -13.95 -5.79
C GLU A 137 9.23 -13.52 -7.15
N VAL A 138 9.69 -12.28 -7.25
CA VAL A 138 10.30 -11.74 -8.46
C VAL A 138 11.79 -12.06 -8.42
N VAL A 139 12.22 -13.04 -9.21
CA VAL A 139 13.64 -13.31 -9.45
C VAL A 139 14.19 -12.20 -10.35
N ASP A 140 15.19 -11.48 -9.85
CA ASP A 140 15.80 -10.22 -10.31
C ASP A 140 15.74 -9.86 -11.81
N SER A 141 15.48 -8.56 -12.06
CA SER A 141 15.95 -7.69 -13.19
C SER A 141 14.89 -6.71 -13.72
N THR A 142 14.09 -6.06 -12.87
CA THR A 142 13.34 -4.88 -13.33
C THR A 142 14.14 -3.60 -13.00
N PRO A 143 14.37 -2.69 -13.97
CA PRO A 143 15.10 -1.43 -13.76
C PRO A 143 14.56 -0.56 -12.63
N PHE A 144 13.32 -0.82 -12.22
CA PHE A 144 12.60 -0.06 -11.22
C PHE A 144 13.04 -0.35 -9.77
N VAL A 145 13.43 -1.59 -9.44
CA VAL A 145 13.96 -1.91 -8.10
C VAL A 145 15.17 -1.03 -7.79
N LEU A 146 15.98 -0.75 -8.81
CA LEU A 146 17.18 0.09 -8.73
C LEU A 146 16.86 1.58 -8.46
N ASP A 147 15.83 2.15 -9.08
CA ASP A 147 15.48 3.58 -8.89
C ASP A 147 14.86 3.85 -7.51
N CYS A 148 14.09 2.89 -6.99
CA CYS A 148 13.60 2.91 -5.61
C CYS A 148 14.72 2.64 -4.61
N GLU A 149 15.66 1.74 -4.93
CA GLU A 149 16.86 1.47 -4.14
C GLU A 149 17.75 2.69 -4.00
N ILE A 150 18.02 3.40 -5.09
CA ILE A 150 18.84 4.63 -5.09
C ILE A 150 18.16 5.72 -4.24
N LYS A 151 16.88 6.01 -4.49
CA LYS A 151 16.13 7.03 -3.72
C LYS A 151 16.02 6.69 -2.23
N MET A 152 15.90 5.41 -1.87
CA MET A 152 15.75 4.99 -0.46
C MET A 152 17.07 4.72 0.27
N MET A 153 18.14 4.32 -0.42
CA MET A 153 19.49 4.29 0.17
C MET A 153 19.94 5.69 0.53
N GLU A 154 19.57 6.70 -0.25
CA GLU A 154 19.66 8.09 0.18
C GLU A 154 18.85 8.30 1.46
N MET A 155 17.53 8.05 1.49
CA MET A 155 16.72 8.26 2.72
C MET A 155 17.19 7.50 3.97
N LEU A 156 17.82 6.33 3.85
CA LEU A 156 18.30 5.53 4.98
C LEU A 156 19.61 6.03 5.58
N LYS A 157 20.55 6.50 4.75
CA LYS A 157 21.80 7.11 5.23
C LYS A 157 21.52 8.36 6.09
N LEU A 158 20.32 8.92 5.95
CA LEU A 158 19.88 10.15 6.60
C LEU A 158 19.33 9.92 8.03
N THR A 159 19.10 8.67 8.46
CA THR A 159 18.65 8.36 9.83
C THR A 159 19.79 8.04 10.81
N ASP A 160 21.00 7.77 10.29
CA ASP A 160 22.17 7.43 11.12
C ASP A 160 23.02 8.68 11.48
N ASP A 161 22.90 9.77 10.72
CA ASP A 161 23.67 11.02 10.92
C ASP A 161 23.07 11.99 11.96
N ASP A 162 21.85 11.74 12.47
CA ASP A 162 21.24 12.51 13.57
C ASP A 162 21.77 12.11 14.98
N LYS A 163 22.96 11.50 15.04
CA LYS A 163 23.75 11.34 16.28
C LYS A 163 24.89 12.35 16.31
N ARG A 164 24.54 13.64 16.42
CA ARG A 164 25.46 14.66 16.90
C ARG A 164 24.85 15.43 18.06
#